data_AF-G7VTX6-F1
#
_entry.id   AF-G7VTX6-F1
#
_cell.length_a   1.000
_cell.length_b   1.000
_cell.length_c   1.000
_cell.angle_alpha   90.00
_cell.angle_beta   90.00
_cell.angle_gamma   90.00
#
_symmetry.space_group_name_H-M   'P 1'
#
loop_
_entity.id
_entity.type
_entity.pdbx_description
1 polymer ?
#
loop_
_entity_poly.entity_id
_entity_poly.type
_entity_poly.pdbx_seq_one_letter_code
_entity_poly.pdbx_strand_id
1 'polypeptide(L)' 'MYAEDEVDHNDWVIKGEPQTEVNIACPATVELTCATTVNRIPDLLQAPAGFYTSEKMAPSQYRTYPLHYYVK' A
#
# COMPACT_ATOMS: atom_id res chain seq x y z
N MET A 1 -9.29 10.09 -19.04
CA MET A 1 -7.85 9.82 -19.29
C MET A 1 -7.13 11.12 -19.08
N TYR A 2 -5.95 11.07 -18.46
CA TYR A 2 -5.06 12.21 -18.28
C TYR A 2 -4.73 12.89 -19.61
N ALA A 3 -4.39 14.19 -19.55
CA ALA A 3 -3.71 14.85 -20.65
C ALA A 3 -2.33 14.20 -20.91
N GLU A 4 -1.76 14.44 -22.09
CA GLU A 4 -0.53 13.76 -22.56
C GLU A 4 0.69 14.04 -21.67
N ASP A 5 0.66 15.14 -20.91
CA ASP A 5 1.67 15.62 -19.97
C ASP A 5 1.30 15.42 -18.49
N GLU A 6 0.10 14.91 -18.19
CA GLU A 6 -0.36 14.67 -16.83
C GLU A 6 0.09 13.28 -16.34
N VAL A 7 0.67 13.26 -15.14
CA VAL A 7 1.10 12.05 -14.46
C VAL A 7 0.52 12.03 -13.04
N ASP A 8 0.41 10.83 -12.47
CA ASP A 8 0.03 10.70 -11.07
C ASP A 8 1.11 11.31 -10.16
N HIS A 9 0.67 11.85 -9.02
CA HIS A 9 1.54 12.37 -7.97
C HIS A 9 1.04 11.91 -6.60
N ASN A 10 1.97 11.70 -5.68
CA ASN A 10 1.64 11.42 -4.29
C ASN A 10 2.63 12.18 -3.38
N ASP A 11 2.20 13.37 -2.96
CA ASP A 11 3.02 14.36 -2.27
C ASP A 11 2.47 14.65 -0.88
N TRP A 12 3.31 14.45 0.14
CA TRP A 12 2.96 14.67 1.54
C TRP A 12 3.90 15.67 2.19
N VAL A 13 3.33 16.61 2.94
CA VAL A 13 4.07 17.55 3.79
C VAL A 13 3.57 17.40 5.22
N ILE A 14 4.43 16.91 6.10
CA ILE A 14 4.18 16.84 7.54
C ILE A 14 4.85 18.07 8.18
N LYS A 15 4.02 19.06 8.53
CA LYS A 15 4.47 20.28 9.21
C LYS A 15 4.64 20.01 10.70
N GLY A 16 5.78 20.38 11.26
CA GLY A 16 6.11 20.15 12.65
C GLY A 16 7.60 20.31 12.88
N GLU A 17 8.15 19.57 13.84
CA GLU A 17 9.56 19.57 14.15
C GLU A 17 10.13 18.14 14.09
N PRO A 18 10.89 17.77 13.04
CA PRO A 18 11.20 18.56 11.84
C PRO A 18 10.02 18.61 10.85
N GLN A 19 10.04 19.60 9.96
CA GLN A 19 9.24 19.54 8.74
C GLN A 19 9.75 18.37 7.88
N THR A 20 8.84 17.48 7.47
CA THR A 20 9.17 16.31 6.66
C THR A 20 8.34 16.32 5.38
N GLU A 21 9.00 16.09 4.26
CA GLU A 21 8.37 16.05 2.93
C GLU A 21 8.64 14.69 2.29
N VAL A 22 7.62 14.11 1.66
CA VAL A 22 7.69 12.84 0.95
C VAL A 22 7.04 13.03 -0.41
N ASN A 23 7.82 12.80 -1.47
CA ASN A 23 7.38 12.91 -2.85
C ASN A 23 7.56 11.55 -3.54
N ILE A 24 6.49 11.03 -4.12
CA ILE A 24 6.52 9.86 -4.98
C ILE A 24 6.17 10.35 -6.39
N ALA A 25 7.22 10.59 -7.18
CA ALA A 25 7.08 11.06 -8.55
C ALA A 25 6.61 9.95 -9.49
N CYS A 26 5.54 10.21 -10.25
CA CYS A 26 4.99 9.28 -11.25
C CYS A 26 4.75 7.86 -10.70
N PRO A 27 3.97 7.68 -9.60
CA PRO A 27 3.70 6.35 -9.07
C PRO A 27 2.92 5.51 -10.08
N ALA A 28 3.29 4.24 -10.19
CA ALA A 28 2.52 3.24 -10.92
C ALA A 28 1.25 2.87 -10.14
N THR A 29 0.30 3.79 -10.03
CA THR A 29 -0.81 3.75 -9.07
C THR A 29 -1.66 2.48 -9.20
N VAL A 30 -1.91 2.04 -10.43
CA VAL A 30 -2.69 0.82 -10.71
C VAL A 30 -1.95 -0.41 -10.20
N GLU A 31 -0.68 -0.55 -10.57
CA GLU A 31 0.17 -1.67 -10.21
C GLU A 31 0.40 -1.72 -8.70
N LEU A 32 0.64 -0.57 -8.06
CA LEU A 32 0.80 -0.46 -6.61
C LEU A 32 -0.48 -0.84 -5.86
N THR A 33 -1.65 -0.47 -6.39
CA THR A 33 -2.95 -0.88 -5.84
C THR A 33 -3.13 -2.39 -5.91
N CYS A 34 -2.87 -2.99 -7.07
CA CYS A 34 -2.97 -4.44 -7.26
C CYS A 34 -1.96 -5.18 -6.39
N ALA A 35 -0.69 -4.77 -6.40
CA ALA A 35 0.38 -5.41 -5.63
C ALA A 35 0.12 -5.36 -4.13
N THR A 36 -0.31 -4.20 -3.59
CA THR A 36 -0.61 -4.05 -2.16
C THR A 36 -1.81 -4.91 -1.75
N THR A 37 -2.84 -4.97 -2.59
CA THR A 37 -4.01 -5.83 -2.35
C THR A 37 -3.61 -7.31 -2.29
N VAL A 38 -2.82 -7.78 -3.26
CA VAL A 38 -2.36 -9.17 -3.33
C VAL A 38 -1.45 -9.51 -2.13
N ASN A 39 -0.52 -8.62 -1.78
CA ASN A 39 0.41 -8.83 -0.67
C ASN A 39 -0.26 -8.93 0.71
N ARG A 40 -1.49 -8.39 0.84
CA ARG A 40 -2.31 -8.45 2.06
C ARG A 40 -3.17 -9.70 2.21
N ILE A 41 -3.29 -10.56 1.18
CA ILE A 41 -4.14 -11.75 1.26
C ILE A 41 -3.81 -12.64 2.48
N PRO A 42 -2.53 -12.94 2.81
CA PRO A 42 -2.23 -13.74 4.01
C PRO A 42 -2.67 -13.07 5.32
N ASP A 43 -2.55 -11.74 5.40
CA ASP A 43 -2.91 -10.97 6.58
C ASP A 43 -4.45 -10.91 6.73
N LEU A 44 -5.18 -10.81 5.62
CA LEU A 44 -6.65 -10.88 5.59
C LEU A 44 -7.16 -12.24 6.07
N LEU A 45 -6.54 -13.35 5.64
CA LEU A 45 -6.95 -14.69 6.04
C LEU A 45 -6.77 -14.95 7.55
N GLN A 46 -5.81 -14.26 8.17
CA GLN A 46 -5.53 -14.35 9.61
C GLN A 46 -6.29 -13.30 10.44
N ALA A 47 -7.00 -12.38 9.78
CA ALA A 47 -7.73 -11.31 10.47
C ALA A 47 -8.98 -11.87 11.21
N PRO A 48 -9.41 -11.23 12.30
CA PRO A 48 -10.68 -11.54 12.93
C PRO A 48 -11.86 -11.41 11.95
N ALA A 49 -12.91 -12.20 12.17
CA ALA A 49 -14.13 -12.11 11.38
C ALA A 49 -14.80 -10.72 11.51
N GLY A 50 -15.45 -10.29 10.44
CA GLY A 50 -16.15 -9.01 10.36
C GLY A 50 -15.45 -7.99 9.45
N PHE A 51 -15.89 -6.73 9.53
CA PHE A 51 -15.27 -5.64 8.77
C PHE A 51 -13.97 -5.19 9.46
N TYR A 52 -12.86 -5.78 9.03
CA TYR A 52 -11.54 -5.52 9.60
C TYR A 52 -10.71 -4.62 8.67
N THR A 53 -10.51 -3.39 9.12
CA THR A 53 -9.86 -2.31 8.37
C THR A 53 -8.33 -2.41 8.46
N SER A 54 -7.64 -1.97 7.41
CA SER A 54 -6.20 -2.26 7.22
C SER A 54 -5.27 -1.59 8.22
N GLU A 55 -5.69 -0.54 8.92
CA GLU A 55 -4.93 0.09 10.02
C GLU A 55 -4.79 -0.82 11.24
N LYS A 56 -5.65 -1.84 11.35
CA LYS A 56 -5.58 -2.86 12.41
C LYS A 56 -4.68 -4.04 12.01
N MET A 57 -4.25 -4.10 10.75
CA MET A 57 -3.32 -5.11 10.24
C MET A 57 -1.88 -4.59 10.32
N ALA A 58 -0.90 -5.49 10.28
CA ALA A 58 0.49 -5.08 10.08
C ALA A 58 0.65 -4.38 8.71
N PRO A 59 1.65 -3.48 8.55
CA PRO A 59 1.97 -2.90 7.24
C PRO A 59 2.19 -3.98 6.18
N SER A 60 1.71 -3.73 4.95
CA SER A 60 1.89 -4.66 3.84
C SER A 60 3.38 -4.89 3.59
N GLN A 61 3.77 -6.16 3.41
CA GLN A 61 5.16 -6.56 3.18
C GLN A 61 5.31 -7.18 1.79
N TYR A 62 6.52 -7.06 1.23
CA TYR A 62 6.88 -7.78 0.02
C TYR A 62 6.90 -9.29 0.27
N ARG A 63 6.32 -10.08 -0.63
CA ARG A 63 6.19 -11.54 -0.51
C ARG A 63 7.00 -12.22 -1.63
N THR A 64 8.14 -12.81 -1.29
CA THR A 64 9.04 -13.47 -2.25
C THR A 64 8.57 -14.88 -2.65
N TYR A 65 7.85 -15.57 -1.78
CA TYR A 65 7.39 -16.95 -1.99
C TYR A 65 5.87 -16.99 -2.26
N PRO A 66 5.31 -18.14 -2.73
CA PRO A 66 3.87 -18.32 -2.82
C PRO A 66 3.13 -17.96 -1.52
N LEU A 67 1.99 -17.27 -1.64
CA LEU A 67 1.32 -16.62 -0.50
C LEU A 67 0.88 -17.57 0.63
N HIS A 68 0.63 -18.84 0.32
CA HIS A 68 0.22 -19.84 1.32
C HIS A 68 1.32 -20.12 2.37
N TYR A 69 2.59 -19.84 2.08
CA TYR A 69 3.68 -19.96 3.06
C TYR A 69 3.63 -18.91 4.17
N TYR A 70 2.81 -17.86 4.03
CA TYR A 70 2.69 -16.77 4.99
C TYR A 70 1.42 -16.84 5.84
N VAL A 71 0.62 -17.89 5.68
CA VAL A 71 -0.57 -18.18 6.50
C VAL A 71 -0.16 -19.15 7.59
N LYS A 72 -0.48 -18.84 8.85
CA LYS A 72 -0.18 -19.69 10.02
C LYS A 72 -1.35 -20.59 10.39
#